data_AF-A0A0Q5AND5-F1
#
_entry.id   AF-A0A0Q5AND5-F1
#
_cell.length_a   1.000
_cell.length_b   1.000
_cell.length_c   1.000
_cell.angle_alpha   90.00
_cell.angle_beta   90.00
_cell.angle_gamma   90.00
#
_symmetry.space_group_name_H-M   'P 1'
#
loop_
_entity.id
_entity.type
_entity.pdbx_description
1 polymer ?
#
loop_
_entity_poly.entity_id
_entity_poly.type
_entity_poly.pdbx_seq_one_letter_code
_entity_poly.pdbx_strand_id
1 'polypeptide(L)'
;MKQTRAAAVLLTVLALAGCTAPAPEETADSSAAAREESRDRVTALVESLTGPQVDTFAFAREASDAGAEGVDLIGIASYDAETPEGAFGTLSFRTPVDATAFPDAGADAFCFEVYFSAAGPVASDDSGDGTVGTIECPDDATVITPPPAEG
;
A
#
# COMPACT_ATOMS: atom_id res chain seq x y z
N MET A 1 -7.75 13.92 -84.83
CA MET A 1 -8.91 14.31 -84.00
C MET A 1 -8.39 14.41 -82.57
N LYS A 2 -8.20 15.64 -82.05
CA LYS A 2 -8.96 16.28 -80.94
C LYS A 2 -8.89 15.48 -79.63
N GLN A 3 -8.15 15.96 -78.62
CA GLN A 3 -8.63 16.71 -77.41
C GLN A 3 -8.47 15.80 -76.16
N THR A 4 -8.09 16.17 -74.93
CA THR A 4 -7.71 17.41 -74.25
C THR A 4 -7.01 17.01 -72.94
N ARG A 5 -6.17 17.89 -72.38
CA ARG A 5 -5.59 17.78 -71.03
C ARG A 5 -6.67 17.75 -69.93
N ALA A 6 -6.42 17.01 -68.84
CA ALA A 6 -6.86 17.39 -67.50
C ALA A 6 -5.99 16.70 -66.44
N ALA A 7 -5.22 17.51 -65.69
CA ALA A 7 -4.65 17.13 -64.42
C ALA A 7 -5.73 17.20 -63.35
N ALA A 8 -5.79 16.22 -62.45
CA ALA A 8 -6.49 16.35 -61.18
C ALA A 8 -5.74 15.54 -60.12
N VAL A 9 -4.96 16.28 -59.33
CA VAL A 9 -4.47 15.87 -58.01
C VAL A 9 -5.67 15.72 -57.09
N LEU A 10 -5.80 14.59 -56.39
CA LEU A 10 -6.52 14.51 -55.12
C LEU A 10 -5.83 13.46 -54.23
N LEU A 11 -4.95 13.98 -53.37
CA LEU A 11 -4.54 13.37 -52.11
C LEU A 11 -5.79 13.19 -51.22
N THR A 12 -5.99 12.02 -50.65
CA THR A 12 -6.61 11.87 -49.31
C THR A 12 -6.26 10.50 -48.75
N VAL A 13 -5.22 10.53 -47.93
CA VAL A 13 -4.67 9.42 -47.15
C VAL A 13 -5.43 9.38 -45.82
N LEU A 14 -5.93 8.17 -45.52
CA LEU A 14 -6.30 7.57 -44.22
C LEU A 14 -7.13 8.35 -43.18
N ALA A 15 -8.33 7.81 -42.97
CA ALA A 15 -8.89 7.40 -41.68
C ALA A 15 -8.20 7.91 -40.39
N LEU A 16 -8.82 8.88 -39.73
CA LEU A 16 -8.81 8.99 -38.27
C LEU A 16 -10.26 9.06 -37.80
N ALA A 17 -10.89 7.90 -37.68
CA ALA A 17 -11.98 7.76 -36.73
C ALA A 17 -11.36 7.95 -35.34
N GLY A 18 -11.74 9.04 -34.67
CA GLY A 18 -11.31 9.31 -33.30
C GLY A 18 -11.81 8.23 -32.36
N CYS A 19 -10.94 7.26 -32.06
CA CYS A 19 -10.95 6.58 -30.78
C CYS A 19 -10.14 7.45 -29.82
N THR A 20 -10.81 8.38 -29.12
CA THR A 20 -10.29 8.87 -27.84
C THR A 20 -10.32 7.68 -26.89
N ALA A 21 -9.21 6.95 -26.82
CA ALA A 21 -8.93 6.08 -25.69
C ALA A 21 -8.84 6.97 -24.45
N PRO A 22 -9.53 6.66 -23.34
CA PRO A 22 -9.34 7.38 -22.09
C PRO A 22 -7.86 7.30 -21.70
N ALA A 23 -7.30 8.44 -21.28
CA ALA A 23 -5.91 8.53 -20.89
C ALA A 23 -5.66 7.71 -19.62
N PRO A 24 -4.53 6.97 -19.51
CA PRO A 24 -4.20 6.14 -18.35
C PRO A 24 -3.82 6.94 -17.08
N GLU A 25 -3.99 8.26 -17.08
CA GLU A 25 -3.53 9.14 -16.00
C GLU A 25 -4.46 9.13 -14.78
N GLU A 26 -5.78 9.02 -14.98
CA GLU A 26 -6.75 9.05 -13.86
C GLU A 26 -6.64 7.80 -12.95
N THR A 27 -6.31 6.63 -13.52
CA THR A 27 -6.18 5.38 -12.74
C THR A 27 -4.93 5.35 -11.86
N ALA A 28 -3.82 5.95 -12.31
CA ALA A 28 -2.59 5.98 -11.53
C ALA A 28 -2.73 6.90 -10.31
N ASP A 29 -3.44 8.01 -10.47
CA ASP A 29 -3.72 8.97 -9.39
C ASP A 29 -4.64 8.36 -8.32
N SER A 30 -5.68 7.62 -8.75
CA SER A 30 -6.59 6.92 -7.82
C SER A 30 -5.88 5.84 -7.00
N SER A 31 -5.00 5.04 -7.61
CA SER A 31 -4.22 4.02 -6.90
C SER A 31 -3.23 4.62 -5.89
N ALA A 32 -2.60 5.73 -6.24
CA ALA A 32 -1.70 6.45 -5.34
C ALA A 32 -2.46 7.01 -4.14
N ALA A 33 -3.58 7.69 -4.36
CA ALA A 33 -4.42 8.24 -3.31
C ALA A 33 -4.98 7.15 -2.38
N ALA A 34 -5.45 6.03 -2.93
CA ALA A 34 -5.95 4.90 -2.14
C ALA A 34 -4.85 4.28 -1.26
N ARG A 35 -3.61 4.21 -1.77
CA ARG A 35 -2.45 3.72 -1.02
C ARG A 35 -2.04 4.70 0.07
N GLU A 36 -2.08 6.01 -0.20
CA GLU A 36 -1.78 7.06 0.78
C GLU A 36 -2.79 7.03 1.94
N GLU A 37 -4.09 7.00 1.66
CA GLU A 37 -5.13 6.87 2.70
C GLU A 37 -4.93 5.59 3.54
N SER A 38 -4.60 4.50 2.87
CA SER A 38 -4.32 3.22 3.52
C SER A 38 -3.10 3.27 4.43
N ARG A 39 -2.03 3.94 3.98
CA ARG A 39 -0.82 4.18 4.77
C ARG A 39 -1.14 5.07 5.97
N ASP A 40 -1.93 6.11 5.82
CA ASP A 40 -2.32 7.02 6.90
C ASP A 40 -3.06 6.29 8.02
N ARG A 41 -3.94 5.33 7.69
CA ARG A 41 -4.59 4.47 8.68
C ARG A 41 -3.57 3.64 9.48
N VAL A 42 -2.59 3.03 8.81
CA VAL A 42 -1.54 2.25 9.48
C VAL A 42 -0.66 3.16 10.33
N THR A 43 -0.28 4.34 9.83
CA THR A 43 0.47 5.35 10.60
C THR A 43 -0.27 5.75 11.86
N ALA A 44 -1.57 6.06 11.76
CA ALA A 44 -2.38 6.43 12.92
C ALA A 44 -2.49 5.29 13.95
N LEU A 45 -2.62 4.03 13.50
CA LEU A 45 -2.57 2.86 14.39
C LEU A 45 -1.21 2.79 15.09
N VAL A 46 -0.11 2.88 14.34
CA VAL A 46 1.26 2.76 14.86
C VAL A 46 1.60 3.87 15.85
N GLU A 47 1.18 5.11 15.58
CA GLU A 47 1.33 6.25 16.49
C GLU A 47 0.52 6.07 17.79
N SER A 48 -0.56 5.29 17.75
CA SER A 48 -1.35 4.96 18.94
C SER A 48 -0.72 3.88 19.82
N LEU A 49 0.29 3.15 19.33
CA LEU A 49 1.00 2.14 20.11
C LEU A 49 1.93 2.85 21.09
N THR A 50 1.58 2.77 22.37
CA THR A 50 2.20 3.54 23.44
C THR A 50 3.15 2.72 24.29
N GLY A 51 4.28 3.36 24.60
CA GLY A 51 5.16 2.90 25.66
C GLY A 51 6.16 1.82 25.23
N PRO A 52 7.18 1.60 26.07
CA PRO A 52 8.22 0.63 25.77
C PRO A 52 7.67 -0.79 25.90
N GLN A 53 7.91 -1.60 24.87
CA GLN A 53 7.57 -3.02 24.87
C GLN A 53 8.85 -3.86 24.85
N VAL A 54 8.74 -5.08 25.36
CA VAL A 54 9.87 -6.02 25.46
C VAL A 54 9.91 -7.04 24.33
N ASP A 55 8.83 -7.15 23.55
CA ASP A 55 8.71 -8.09 22.43
C ASP A 55 7.69 -7.63 21.39
N THR A 56 7.74 -8.22 20.19
CA THR A 56 6.88 -7.87 19.06
C THR A 56 5.43 -8.31 19.27
N PHE A 57 5.20 -9.39 20.02
CA PHE A 57 3.85 -9.86 20.31
C PHE A 57 3.10 -8.89 21.23
N ALA A 58 3.80 -8.14 22.08
CA ALA A 58 3.21 -7.09 22.90
C ALA A 58 2.68 -5.94 22.03
N PHE A 59 3.48 -5.46 21.07
CA PHE A 59 2.99 -4.51 20.07
C PHE A 59 1.84 -5.09 19.23
N ALA A 60 1.92 -6.37 18.84
CA ALA A 60 0.87 -7.02 18.06
C ALA A 60 -0.46 -7.06 18.83
N ARG A 61 -0.42 -7.40 20.13
CA ARG A 61 -1.57 -7.38 21.03
C ARG A 61 -2.14 -5.98 21.15
N GLU A 62 -1.30 -4.99 21.41
CA GLU A 62 -1.73 -3.59 21.52
C GLU A 62 -2.39 -3.09 20.23
N ALA A 63 -1.81 -3.40 19.07
CA ALA A 63 -2.39 -3.07 17.77
C ALA A 63 -3.76 -3.76 17.54
N SER A 64 -3.89 -5.01 17.97
CA SER A 64 -5.16 -5.74 17.87
C SER A 64 -6.22 -5.20 18.82
N ASP A 65 -5.83 -4.82 20.04
CA ASP A 65 -6.71 -4.24 21.06
C ASP A 65 -7.17 -2.82 20.67
N ALA A 66 -6.31 -2.04 19.99
CA ALA A 66 -6.65 -0.74 19.45
C ALA A 66 -7.76 -0.82 18.37
N GLY A 67 -7.79 -1.91 17.61
CA GLY A 67 -8.89 -2.23 16.69
C GLY A 67 -9.13 -1.18 15.60
N ALA A 68 -8.07 -0.73 14.93
CA ALA A 68 -8.18 0.28 13.88
C ALA A 68 -9.05 -0.22 12.71
N GLU A 69 -10.08 0.56 12.37
CA GLU A 69 -10.98 0.23 11.27
C GLU A 69 -10.22 0.22 9.94
N GLY A 70 -10.42 -0.84 9.15
CA GLY A 70 -9.76 -1.00 7.85
C GLY A 70 -8.27 -1.32 7.93
N VAL A 71 -7.76 -1.75 9.09
CA VAL A 71 -6.38 -2.23 9.27
C VAL A 71 -6.38 -3.63 9.88
N ASP A 72 -6.03 -4.61 9.07
CA ASP A 72 -5.92 -6.01 9.46
C ASP A 72 -4.48 -6.37 9.77
N LEU A 73 -4.20 -6.94 10.95
CA LEU A 73 -2.91 -7.56 11.24
C LEU A 73 -2.80 -8.88 10.47
N ILE A 74 -1.77 -9.02 9.63
CA ILE A 74 -1.57 -10.20 8.76
C ILE A 74 -0.24 -10.93 9.01
N GLY A 75 0.68 -10.34 9.76
CA GLY A 75 1.99 -10.95 10.04
C GLY A 75 2.63 -10.42 11.31
N ILE A 76 3.32 -11.30 12.02
CA ILE A 76 4.19 -10.98 13.16
C ILE A 76 5.49 -11.73 12.95
N ALA A 77 6.60 -11.01 12.85
CA ALA A 77 7.94 -11.57 12.83
C ALA A 77 8.72 -11.06 14.05
N SER A 78 9.39 -11.96 14.76
CA SER A 78 10.29 -11.62 15.86
C SER A 78 11.66 -12.22 15.59
N TYR A 79 12.71 -11.46 15.90
CA TYR A 79 14.09 -11.82 15.67
C TYR A 79 15.00 -11.14 16.71
N ASP A 80 16.23 -11.65 16.82
CA ASP A 80 17.22 -11.03 17.71
C ASP A 80 17.68 -9.68 17.15
N ALA A 81 17.63 -8.63 17.97
CA ALA A 81 18.14 -7.32 17.58
C ALA A 81 19.66 -7.37 17.37
N GLU A 82 20.13 -6.80 16.25
CA GLU A 82 21.56 -6.73 15.93
C GLU A 82 22.32 -5.77 16.86
N THR A 83 21.61 -4.80 17.45
CA THR A 83 22.13 -3.83 18.43
C THR A 83 21.15 -3.68 19.60
N PRO A 84 21.59 -3.17 20.76
CA PRO A 84 20.68 -2.95 21.90
C PRO A 84 19.51 -2.01 21.61
N GLU A 85 19.68 -1.08 20.67
CA GLU A 85 18.65 -0.15 20.19
C GLU A 85 17.99 -0.60 18.87
N GLY A 86 18.40 -1.74 18.32
CA GLY A 86 17.94 -2.23 17.03
C GLY A 86 16.49 -2.70 17.06
N ALA A 87 15.89 -2.82 15.88
CA ALA A 87 14.61 -3.50 15.76
C ALA A 87 14.74 -4.97 16.18
N PHE A 88 13.71 -5.51 16.85
CA PHE A 88 13.62 -6.92 17.25
C PHE A 88 12.43 -7.63 16.59
N GLY A 89 11.69 -6.95 15.72
CA GLY A 89 10.57 -7.55 15.03
C GLY A 89 9.81 -6.60 14.12
N THR A 90 8.88 -7.19 13.41
CA THR A 90 8.07 -6.55 12.37
C THR A 90 6.61 -6.96 12.52
N LEU A 91 5.71 -6.00 12.34
CA LEU A 91 4.28 -6.26 12.14
C LEU A 91 3.94 -5.96 10.68
N SER A 92 3.13 -6.84 10.07
CA SER A 92 2.61 -6.64 8.72
C SER A 92 1.11 -6.40 8.77
N PHE A 93 0.64 -5.40 8.06
CA PHE A 93 -0.75 -4.96 8.02
C PHE A 93 -1.30 -5.03 6.60
N ARG A 94 -2.58 -5.34 6.48
CA ARG A 94 -3.36 -5.25 5.25
C ARG A 94 -4.46 -4.24 5.44
N THR A 95 -4.70 -3.45 4.41
CA THR A 95 -5.78 -2.45 4.40
C THR A 95 -6.63 -2.67 3.16
N PRO A 96 -7.90 -3.09 3.31
CA PRO A 96 -8.81 -3.17 2.18
C PRO A 96 -9.05 -1.79 1.55
N VAL A 97 -9.14 -1.73 0.23
CA VAL A 97 -9.52 -0.50 -0.48
C VAL A 97 -11.04 -0.35 -0.47
N ASP A 98 -11.55 0.82 -0.06
CA ASP A 98 -12.96 1.14 -0.27
C ASP A 98 -13.20 1.43 -1.75
N ALA A 99 -13.74 0.44 -2.46
CA ALA A 99 -14.08 0.56 -3.88
C ALA A 99 -15.15 1.63 -4.17
N THR A 100 -15.87 2.12 -3.16
CA THR A 100 -16.81 3.25 -3.29
C THR A 100 -16.04 4.57 -3.34
N ALA A 101 -15.02 4.72 -2.51
CA ALA A 101 -14.17 5.90 -2.46
C ALA A 101 -13.12 5.90 -3.59
N PHE A 102 -12.59 4.72 -3.94
CA PHE A 102 -11.55 4.53 -4.95
C PHE A 102 -11.93 3.43 -5.96
N PRO A 103 -12.92 3.66 -6.83
CA PRO A 103 -13.38 2.66 -7.80
C PRO A 103 -12.31 2.25 -8.82
N ASP A 104 -11.31 3.11 -9.04
CA ASP A 104 -10.27 2.95 -10.05
C ASP A 104 -8.87 2.64 -9.45
N ALA A 105 -8.80 2.23 -8.18
CA ALA A 105 -7.54 1.96 -7.48
C ALA A 105 -6.71 0.81 -8.09
N GLY A 106 -7.36 -0.10 -8.81
CA GLY A 106 -6.72 -1.25 -9.46
C GLY A 106 -6.18 -2.32 -8.51
N ALA A 107 -6.48 -2.22 -7.21
CA ALA A 107 -6.11 -3.19 -6.19
C ALA A 107 -7.23 -3.29 -5.14
N ASP A 108 -7.44 -4.50 -4.61
CA ASP A 108 -8.45 -4.74 -3.55
C ASP A 108 -7.92 -4.39 -2.15
N ALA A 109 -6.59 -4.30 -1.99
CA ALA A 109 -5.93 -3.98 -0.73
C ALA A 109 -4.49 -3.48 -0.95
N PHE A 110 -3.95 -2.77 0.04
CA PHE A 110 -2.52 -2.48 0.17
C PHE A 110 -1.97 -3.07 1.46
N CYS A 111 -0.70 -3.50 1.42
CA CYS A 111 -0.03 -4.11 2.56
C CYS A 111 1.21 -3.31 2.96
N PHE A 112 1.44 -3.29 4.27
CA PHE A 112 2.45 -2.47 4.91
C PHE A 112 3.21 -3.27 5.96
N GLU A 113 4.42 -2.83 6.27
CA GLU A 113 5.23 -3.38 7.35
C GLU A 113 5.75 -2.27 8.26
N VAL A 114 5.94 -2.60 9.53
CA VAL A 114 6.42 -1.68 10.55
C VAL A 114 7.40 -2.42 11.44
N TYR A 115 8.61 -1.88 11.55
CA TYR A 115 9.67 -2.42 12.38
C TYR A 115 9.58 -1.83 13.79
N PHE A 116 9.85 -2.63 14.81
CA PHE A 116 9.75 -2.23 16.21
C PHE A 116 11.05 -2.47 16.97
N SER A 117 11.43 -1.48 17.76
CA SER A 117 12.44 -1.56 18.83
C SER A 117 11.76 -1.50 20.19
N ALA A 118 12.54 -1.62 21.27
CA ALA A 118 12.01 -1.49 22.63
C ALA A 118 11.43 -0.10 22.93
N ALA A 119 11.83 0.91 22.17
CA ALA A 119 11.33 2.27 22.31
C ALA A 119 10.06 2.54 21.47
N GLY A 120 9.66 1.64 20.59
CA GLY A 120 8.55 1.84 19.65
C GLY A 120 8.92 1.60 18.19
N PRO A 121 8.06 2.05 17.25
CA PRO A 121 8.28 1.88 15.81
C PRO A 121 9.54 2.61 15.34
N VAL A 122 10.28 1.98 14.44
CA VAL A 122 11.49 2.54 13.83
C VAL A 122 11.28 2.74 12.32
N ALA A 123 12.01 3.69 11.75
CA ALA A 123 11.94 3.95 10.32
C ALA A 123 12.46 2.73 9.53
N SER A 124 11.78 2.39 8.44
CA SER A 124 12.27 1.37 7.52
C SER A 124 13.37 1.98 6.66
N ASP A 125 14.58 1.43 6.70
CA ASP A 125 15.73 1.92 5.92
C ASP A 125 15.47 1.90 4.39
N ASP A 126 14.63 0.98 3.93
CA ASP A 126 14.31 0.77 2.51
C ASP A 126 13.17 1.63 1.96
N SER A 127 12.31 2.23 2.81
CA SER A 127 11.03 2.80 2.35
C SER A 127 11.04 4.30 2.09
N GLY A 128 12.11 5.02 2.43
CA GLY A 128 12.28 6.47 2.15
C GLY A 128 11.31 7.43 2.87
N ASP A 129 10.14 6.93 3.32
CA ASP A 129 9.05 7.70 3.90
C ASP A 129 8.55 7.03 5.19
N GLY A 130 9.16 7.37 6.32
CA GLY A 130 8.61 7.13 7.66
C GLY A 130 8.75 5.72 8.23
N THR A 131 7.93 5.43 9.24
CA THR A 131 7.91 4.17 10.01
C THR A 131 7.10 3.06 9.35
N VAL A 132 6.32 3.39 8.31
CA VAL A 132 5.43 2.46 7.61
C VAL A 132 6.00 2.17 6.22
N GLY A 133 6.57 0.98 6.06
CA GLY A 133 7.02 0.47 4.76
C GLY A 133 5.89 -0.13 3.94
N THR A 134 5.99 -0.08 2.61
CA THR A 134 5.05 -0.79 1.72
C THR A 134 5.63 -2.15 1.38
N ILE A 135 4.81 -3.20 1.41
CA ILE A 135 5.18 -4.55 0.98
C ILE A 135 4.20 -5.06 -0.08
N GLU A 136 4.62 -6.05 -0.85
CA GLU A 136 3.67 -6.85 -1.64
C GLU A 136 2.74 -7.60 -0.68
N CYS A 137 1.43 -7.61 -0.97
CA CYS A 137 0.50 -8.38 -0.18
C CYS A 137 0.76 -9.87 -0.37
N PRO A 138 1.00 -10.63 0.73
CA PRO A 138 1.10 -12.09 0.63
C PRO A 138 -0.18 -12.70 0.03
N ASP A 139 -0.03 -13.69 -0.84
CA ASP A 139 -1.16 -14.38 -1.50
C ASP A 139 -2.10 -15.07 -0.48
N ASP A 140 -1.54 -15.49 0.66
CA ASP A 140 -2.22 -16.14 1.78
C ASP A 140 -2.50 -15.18 2.96
N ALA A 141 -2.43 -13.86 2.72
CA ALA A 141 -2.68 -12.84 3.74
C ALA A 141 -4.07 -12.99 4.36
N THR A 142 -4.09 -13.42 5.62
CA THR A 142 -5.30 -13.58 6.43
C THR A 142 -5.12 -12.83 7.75
N VAL A 143 -6.24 -12.35 8.32
CA VAL A 143 -6.20 -11.67 9.62
C VAL A 143 -5.75 -12.66 10.68
N ILE A 144 -4.74 -12.29 11.45
CA ILE A 144 -4.21 -13.10 12.55
C ILE A 144 -4.54 -12.48 13.89
N THR A 145 -4.65 -13.33 14.91
CA THR A 145 -4.74 -12.91 16.30
C THR A 145 -3.38 -13.14 16.97
N PRO A 146 -2.81 -12.14 17.66
CA PRO A 146 -1.57 -12.32 18.41
C PRO A 146 -1.70 -13.39 19.48
N PRO A 147 -0.60 -14.09 19.83
CA PRO A 147 -0.57 -14.98 20.99
C PRO A 147 -0.95 -14.23 22.28
N PRO A 148 -1.66 -14.89 23.22
CA PRO A 148 -1.98 -14.29 24.51
C PRO A 148 -0.70 -14.00 25.30
N ALA A 149 -0.77 -13.05 26.24
CA ALA A 149 0.34 -12.81 27.16
C ALA A 149 0.61 -14.06 28.02
N GLU A 150 1.87 -14.46 28.14
CA GLU A 150 2.26 -15.52 29.07
C GLU A 150 2.16 -14.98 30.51
N GLY A 151 1.38 -15.68 31.35
CA GLY A 151 1.10 -15.29 32.74
C GLY A 151 1.98 -15.96 33.78
#